data_AF-S4RYS2-F1
#
_entry.id   AF-S4RYS2-F1
#
_cell.length_a   1.000
_cell.length_b   1.000
_cell.length_c   1.000
_cell.angle_alpha   90.00
_cell.angle_beta   90.00
_cell.angle_gamma   90.00
#
_symmetry.space_group_name_H-M   'P 1'
#
loop_
_entity.id
_entity.type
_entity.pdbx_description
1 polymer ?
#
loop_
_entity_poly.entity_id
_entity_poly.type
_entity_poly.pdbx_seq_one_letter_code
_entity_poly.pdbx_strand_id
1 'polypeptide(L)'
;QAEKEMNSHKVAWLKGKVLYDEIQDILRDLKMRIGNNVATSEDKCFFQTLEQCLFVTESIGLLGTDSDREDKPPLLRLHRDDLRQLLPNAQEQNKMKDRLAQELEQKLNQKCLSLYYYFSPEKAQGDAESDALRLAKACRLHELVRAEQQAVQGGAARLCELRIAHDTHVSTHLKTLQASTAVLEKMLQDHRLSRQAESDAVKVAYLQAKHKTMCLKLRLEELNILCDTYTLDKVQAHKIIKRELEVAMATQKKEQARVSGELAAYGTLGPDFERLVQEYTQLRDAIDNKKWALREFRKNAA
;
A
#
# COMPACT_ATOMS: atom_id res chain seq x y z
N GLN A 1 -35.96 27.04 -26.13
CA GLN A 1 -37.21 26.68 -26.85
C GLN A 1 -37.54 25.20 -26.65
N ALA A 2 -36.63 24.29 -27.04
CA ALA A 2 -36.82 22.84 -26.97
C ALA A 2 -37.20 22.28 -25.58
N GLU A 3 -36.56 22.73 -24.49
CA GLU A 3 -36.92 22.27 -23.13
C GLU A 3 -38.33 22.70 -22.71
N LYS A 4 -38.80 23.86 -23.18
CA LYS A 4 -40.17 24.33 -22.90
C LYS A 4 -41.20 23.51 -23.68
N GLU A 5 -40.90 23.19 -24.94
CA GLU A 5 -41.73 22.32 -25.78
C GLU A 5 -41.78 20.89 -25.22
N MET A 6 -40.64 20.32 -24.85
CA MET A 6 -40.56 19.00 -24.19
C MET A 6 -41.34 18.97 -22.87
N ASN A 7 -41.24 20.02 -22.05
CA ASN A 7 -42.03 20.11 -20.83
C ASN A 7 -43.52 20.24 -21.11
N SER A 8 -43.94 20.96 -22.15
CA SER A 8 -45.35 21.05 -22.54
C SER A 8 -45.90 19.70 -23.02
N HIS A 9 -45.14 18.96 -23.83
CA HIS A 9 -45.52 17.60 -24.25
C HIS A 9 -45.57 16.63 -23.08
N LYS A 10 -44.61 16.70 -22.15
CA LYS A 10 -44.60 15.90 -20.93
C LYS A 10 -45.81 16.19 -20.06
N VAL A 11 -46.19 17.45 -19.88
CA VAL A 11 -47.39 17.84 -19.11
C VAL A 11 -48.65 17.35 -19.80
N ALA A 12 -48.75 17.49 -21.13
CA ALA A 12 -49.90 17.00 -21.89
C ALA A 12 -50.04 15.46 -21.78
N TRP A 13 -48.94 14.73 -21.88
CA TRP A 13 -48.92 13.28 -21.70
C TRP A 13 -49.29 12.86 -20.28
N LEU A 14 -48.73 13.53 -19.26
CA LEU A 14 -49.05 13.25 -17.85
C LEU A 14 -50.54 13.51 -17.55
N LYS A 15 -51.11 14.60 -18.09
CA LYS A 15 -52.55 14.86 -17.97
C LYS A 15 -53.38 13.75 -18.60
N GLY A 16 -53.03 13.32 -19.82
CA GLY A 16 -53.71 12.22 -20.50
C GLY A 16 -53.60 10.90 -19.74
N LYS A 17 -52.41 10.59 -19.21
CA LYS A 17 -52.18 9.37 -18.43
C LYS A 17 -52.96 9.36 -17.12
N VAL A 18 -52.96 10.46 -16.36
CA VAL A 18 -53.73 10.56 -15.11
C VAL A 18 -55.22 10.35 -15.39
N LEU A 19 -55.77 10.99 -16.42
CA LEU A 19 -57.17 10.81 -16.79
C LEU A 19 -57.49 9.36 -17.17
N TYR A 20 -56.62 8.70 -17.94
CA TYR A 20 -56.78 7.29 -18.30
C TYR A 20 -56.73 6.37 -17.06
N ASP A 21 -55.76 6.56 -16.18
CA ASP A 21 -55.61 5.75 -14.97
C ASP A 21 -56.83 5.92 -14.03
N GLU A 22 -57.37 7.14 -13.88
CA GLU A 22 -58.60 7.38 -13.11
C GLU A 22 -59.84 6.72 -13.74
N ILE A 23 -59.99 6.79 -15.06
CA ILE A 23 -61.10 6.12 -15.76
C ILE A 23 -61.01 4.60 -15.56
N GLN A 24 -59.81 4.03 -15.62
CA GLN A 24 -59.58 2.60 -15.36
C GLN A 24 -59.83 2.23 -13.89
N ASP A 25 -59.50 3.10 -12.93
CA ASP A 25 -59.84 2.92 -11.51
C ASP A 25 -61.36 2.94 -11.30
N ILE A 26 -62.08 3.88 -11.91
CA ILE A 26 -63.56 3.97 -11.84
C ILE A 26 -64.23 2.73 -12.43
N LEU A 27 -63.75 2.22 -13.56
CA LEU A 27 -64.24 0.97 -14.16
C LEU A 27 -64.03 -0.23 -13.24
N ARG A 28 -62.86 -0.31 -12.58
CA ARG A 28 -62.57 -1.38 -11.61
C ARG A 28 -63.49 -1.29 -10.40
N ASP A 29 -63.69 -0.09 -9.84
CA ASP A 29 -64.60 0.14 -8.72
C ASP A 29 -66.05 -0.23 -9.07
N LEU A 30 -66.52 0.15 -10.27
CA LEU A 30 -67.87 -0.19 -10.74
C LEU A 30 -68.02 -1.69 -10.98
N LYS A 31 -67.02 -2.36 -11.54
CA LYS A 31 -67.01 -3.82 -11.71
C LYS A 31 -67.09 -4.56 -10.38
N MET A 32 -66.39 -4.06 -9.35
CA MET A 32 -66.48 -4.58 -7.99
C MET A 32 -67.87 -4.35 -7.35
N ARG A 33 -68.49 -3.18 -7.56
CA ARG A 33 -69.85 -2.88 -7.07
C ARG A 33 -70.92 -3.74 -7.76
N ILE A 34 -70.77 -4.00 -9.05
CA ILE A 34 -71.66 -4.88 -9.83
C ILE A 34 -71.53 -6.33 -9.34
N GLY A 35 -70.31 -6.81 -9.08
CA GLY A 35 -70.07 -8.16 -8.52
C GLY A 35 -70.65 -8.37 -7.12
N ASN A 36 -70.76 -7.29 -6.32
CA ASN A 36 -71.31 -7.32 -4.97
C ASN A 36 -72.85 -7.11 -4.91
N ASN A 37 -73.56 -7.03 -6.05
CA ASN A 37 -75.01 -6.76 -6.14
C ASN A 37 -75.49 -5.44 -5.50
N VAL A 38 -74.60 -4.49 -5.24
CA VAL A 38 -74.93 -3.16 -4.68
C VAL A 38 -75.26 -2.13 -5.78
N ALA A 39 -75.03 -2.48 -7.05
CA ALA A 39 -75.18 -1.57 -8.18
C ALA A 39 -76.64 -1.34 -8.60
N THR A 40 -77.01 -0.07 -8.82
CA THR A 40 -78.32 0.31 -9.37
C THR A 40 -78.42 -0.05 -10.86
N SER A 41 -79.64 -0.14 -11.39
CA SER A 41 -79.87 -0.40 -12.83
C SER A 41 -79.20 0.66 -13.71
N GLU A 42 -79.15 1.91 -13.23
CA GLU A 42 -78.48 3.02 -13.88
C GLU A 42 -76.94 2.88 -13.89
N ASP A 43 -76.36 2.26 -12.87
CA ASP A 43 -74.91 1.96 -12.81
C ASP A 43 -74.50 0.88 -13.81
N LYS A 44 -75.39 -0.10 -14.04
CA LYS A 44 -75.17 -1.15 -15.05
C LYS A 44 -75.27 -0.59 -16.47
N CYS A 45 -76.25 0.28 -16.72
CA CYS A 45 -76.37 0.98 -17.99
C CYS A 45 -75.18 1.92 -18.24
N PHE A 46 -74.78 2.69 -17.22
CA PHE A 46 -73.58 3.53 -17.26
C PHE A 46 -72.31 2.71 -17.57
N PHE A 47 -72.06 1.63 -16.84
CA PHE A 47 -70.89 0.77 -17.07
C PHE A 47 -70.85 0.21 -18.50
N GLN A 48 -71.98 -0.28 -19.02
CA GLN A 48 -72.07 -0.82 -20.38
C GLN A 48 -71.84 0.25 -21.45
N THR A 49 -72.44 1.44 -21.29
CA THR A 49 -72.24 2.58 -22.20
C THR A 49 -70.79 3.06 -22.20
N LEU A 50 -70.13 3.10 -21.04
CA LEU A 50 -68.73 3.53 -20.91
C LEU A 50 -67.75 2.50 -21.50
N GLU A 51 -67.97 1.21 -21.23
CA GLU A 51 -67.15 0.10 -21.75
C GLU A 51 -67.27 0.02 -23.28
N GLN A 52 -68.47 0.20 -23.84
CA GLN A 52 -68.69 0.30 -25.28
C GLN A 52 -68.00 1.51 -25.91
N CYS A 53 -68.05 2.68 -25.26
CA CYS A 53 -67.35 3.88 -25.76
C CYS A 53 -65.83 3.69 -25.74
N LEU A 54 -65.26 3.13 -24.66
CA LEU A 54 -63.83 2.87 -24.55
C LEU A 54 -63.37 1.85 -25.58
N PHE A 55 -64.09 0.73 -25.72
CA PHE A 55 -63.81 -0.30 -26.71
C PHE A 55 -63.81 0.26 -28.14
N VAL A 56 -64.79 1.11 -28.49
CA VAL A 56 -64.85 1.76 -29.80
C VAL A 56 -63.69 2.73 -29.99
N THR A 57 -63.32 3.52 -28.97
CA THR A 57 -62.19 4.45 -29.06
C THR A 57 -60.84 3.75 -29.17
N GLU A 58 -60.63 2.66 -28.43
CA GLU A 58 -59.42 1.83 -28.51
C GLU A 58 -59.35 1.16 -29.89
N SER A 59 -60.47 0.65 -30.40
CA SER A 59 -60.55 0.09 -31.75
C SER A 59 -60.23 1.13 -32.84
N ILE A 60 -60.72 2.36 -32.70
CA ILE A 60 -60.40 3.47 -33.61
C ILE A 60 -58.93 3.91 -33.50
N GLY A 61 -58.37 3.88 -32.29
CA GLY A 61 -56.96 4.19 -32.02
C GLY A 61 -56.02 3.14 -32.62
N LEU A 62 -56.35 1.86 -32.48
CA LEU A 62 -55.63 0.74 -33.11
C LEU A 62 -55.73 0.76 -34.65
N LEU A 63 -56.86 1.24 -35.19
CA LEU A 63 -56.99 1.53 -36.63
C LEU A 63 -56.27 2.82 -37.06
N GLY A 64 -55.80 3.63 -36.11
CA GLY A 64 -55.33 5.00 -36.33
C GLY A 64 -53.83 5.24 -36.33
N THR A 65 -53.00 4.22 -36.15
CA THR A 65 -51.54 4.37 -36.24
C THR A 65 -50.99 4.12 -37.65
N ASP A 66 -51.79 3.52 -38.55
CA ASP A 66 -51.34 3.14 -39.90
C ASP A 66 -52.14 3.80 -41.05
N SER A 67 -53.17 4.59 -40.75
CA SER A 67 -54.10 5.13 -41.78
C SER A 67 -53.66 6.43 -42.45
N ASP A 68 -52.52 7.03 -42.06
CA ASP A 68 -51.95 8.20 -42.77
C ASP A 68 -51.28 7.81 -44.11
N ARG A 69 -51.35 6.53 -44.49
CA ARG A 69 -50.99 6.06 -45.84
C ARG A 69 -52.29 5.80 -46.61
N GLU A 70 -52.75 6.80 -47.37
CA GLU A 70 -54.01 6.84 -48.14
C GLU A 70 -54.26 5.68 -49.14
N ASP A 71 -53.46 4.62 -49.19
CA ASP A 71 -53.48 3.64 -50.29
C ASP A 71 -53.59 2.16 -49.89
N LYS A 72 -53.95 1.82 -48.64
CA LYS A 72 -54.27 0.44 -48.27
C LYS A 72 -55.62 0.33 -47.59
N PRO A 73 -56.57 -0.50 -48.10
CA PRO A 73 -57.80 -0.76 -47.37
C PRO A 73 -57.44 -1.41 -46.03
N PRO A 74 -58.07 -0.99 -44.91
CA PRO A 74 -57.81 -1.58 -43.61
C PRO A 74 -58.08 -3.09 -43.64
N LEU A 75 -57.26 -3.88 -42.94
CA LEU A 75 -57.14 -5.34 -43.03
C LEU A 75 -58.47 -6.12 -42.86
N LEU A 76 -59.53 -5.45 -42.39
CA LEU A 76 -60.85 -6.02 -42.09
C LEU A 76 -62.01 -5.28 -42.79
N ARG A 77 -61.76 -4.35 -43.72
CA ARG A 77 -62.76 -3.46 -44.36
C ARG A 77 -63.64 -2.63 -43.40
N LEU A 78 -63.40 -2.70 -42.10
CA LEU A 78 -64.04 -1.87 -41.08
C LEU A 78 -63.59 -0.41 -41.25
N HIS A 79 -64.50 0.46 -41.67
CA HIS A 79 -64.26 1.90 -41.65
C HIS A 79 -64.47 2.46 -40.24
N ARG A 80 -63.80 3.58 -39.95
CA ARG A 80 -64.02 4.36 -38.72
C ARG A 80 -65.51 4.75 -38.55
N ASP A 81 -66.26 4.81 -39.65
CA ASP A 81 -67.68 5.14 -39.67
C ASP A 81 -68.59 3.96 -39.30
N ASP A 82 -68.19 2.72 -39.56
CA ASP A 82 -68.95 1.52 -39.15
C ASP A 82 -68.87 1.30 -37.62
N LEU A 83 -67.72 1.63 -37.03
CA LEU A 83 -67.52 1.59 -35.57
C LEU A 83 -68.24 2.73 -34.86
N ARG A 84 -68.48 3.87 -35.53
CA ARG A 84 -69.30 4.97 -35.01
C ARG A 84 -70.80 4.63 -34.96
N GLN A 85 -71.26 3.63 -35.72
CA GLN A 85 -72.65 3.16 -35.65
C GLN A 85 -72.91 2.26 -34.42
N LEU A 86 -71.86 1.74 -33.78
CA LEU A 86 -71.92 0.99 -32.52
C LEU A 86 -71.89 1.89 -31.28
N LEU A 87 -71.81 3.20 -31.46
CA LEU A 87 -71.86 4.17 -30.36
C LEU A 87 -73.30 4.21 -29.80
N PRO A 88 -73.49 4.16 -28.47
CA PRO A 88 -74.82 4.27 -27.84
C PRO A 88 -75.49 5.62 -28.16
N ASN A 89 -76.79 5.78 -27.88
CA ASN A 89 -77.53 6.98 -28.30
C ASN A 89 -76.87 8.28 -27.81
N ALA A 90 -76.90 9.36 -28.61
CA ALA A 90 -76.25 10.63 -28.26
C ALA A 90 -76.73 11.21 -26.91
N GLN A 91 -77.97 10.93 -26.52
CA GLN A 91 -78.52 11.32 -25.21
C GLN A 91 -77.92 10.50 -24.04
N GLU A 92 -77.62 9.22 -24.25
CA GLU A 92 -76.97 8.36 -23.25
C GLU A 92 -75.49 8.67 -23.12
N GLN A 93 -74.83 9.02 -24.24
CA GLN A 93 -73.45 9.51 -24.23
C GLN A 93 -73.30 10.83 -23.48
N ASN A 94 -74.25 11.76 -23.61
CA ASN A 94 -74.17 13.04 -22.90
C ASN A 94 -74.41 12.85 -21.39
N LYS A 95 -75.42 12.05 -21.01
CA LYS A 95 -75.66 11.69 -19.60
C LYS A 95 -74.47 10.95 -18.98
N MET A 96 -73.83 10.07 -19.75
CA MET A 96 -72.59 9.38 -19.39
C MET A 96 -71.44 10.37 -19.16
N LYS A 97 -71.18 11.27 -20.11
CA LYS A 97 -70.10 12.26 -20.03
C LYS A 97 -70.27 13.20 -18.84
N ASP A 98 -71.49 13.67 -18.59
CA ASP A 98 -71.78 14.56 -17.46
C ASP A 98 -71.56 13.85 -16.12
N ARG A 99 -71.99 12.59 -16.00
CA ARG A 99 -71.79 11.78 -14.79
C ARG A 99 -70.32 11.34 -14.61
N LEU A 100 -69.63 11.01 -15.70
CA LEU A 100 -68.20 10.67 -15.68
C LEU A 100 -67.35 11.86 -15.26
N ALA A 101 -67.66 13.07 -15.73
CA ALA A 101 -66.97 14.29 -15.32
C ALA A 101 -67.11 14.52 -13.80
N GLN A 102 -68.31 14.33 -13.24
CA GLN A 102 -68.56 14.47 -11.80
C GLN A 102 -67.81 13.42 -10.97
N GLU A 103 -67.83 12.15 -11.37
CA GLU A 103 -67.11 11.07 -10.66
C GLU A 103 -65.58 11.25 -10.74
N LEU A 104 -65.07 11.67 -11.91
CA LEU A 104 -63.65 11.99 -12.08
C LEU A 104 -63.22 13.15 -11.20
N GLU A 105 -63.98 14.23 -11.16
CA GLU A 105 -63.70 15.37 -10.28
C GLU A 105 -63.72 14.96 -8.81
N GLN A 106 -64.69 14.15 -8.37
CA GLN A 106 -64.76 13.67 -7.00
C GLN A 106 -63.55 12.80 -6.63
N LYS A 107 -63.15 11.86 -7.48
CA LYS A 107 -61.98 10.98 -7.25
C LYS A 107 -60.66 11.75 -7.25
N LEU A 108 -60.46 12.67 -8.20
CA LEU A 108 -59.28 13.54 -8.23
C LEU A 108 -59.22 14.41 -6.98
N ASN A 109 -60.34 15.02 -6.58
CA ASN A 109 -60.42 15.83 -5.36
C ASN A 109 -60.07 14.99 -4.11
N GLN A 110 -60.56 13.76 -4.01
CA GLN A 110 -60.22 12.84 -2.92
C GLN A 110 -58.73 12.48 -2.89
N LYS A 111 -58.09 12.24 -4.04
CA LYS A 111 -56.65 11.97 -4.14
C LYS A 111 -55.84 13.23 -3.77
N CYS A 112 -56.25 14.42 -4.21
CA CYS A 112 -55.64 15.68 -3.81
C CYS A 112 -55.76 15.95 -2.31
N LEU A 113 -56.91 15.65 -1.70
CA LEU A 113 -57.11 15.75 -0.25
C LEU A 113 -56.24 14.74 0.51
N SER A 114 -56.16 13.49 0.04
CA SER A 114 -55.28 12.45 0.62
C SER A 114 -53.82 12.87 0.62
N LEU A 115 -53.34 13.43 -0.49
CA LEU A 115 -51.98 13.99 -0.56
C LEU A 115 -51.81 15.16 0.42
N TYR A 116 -52.77 16.08 0.49
CA TYR A 116 -52.71 17.18 1.45
C TYR A 116 -52.63 16.70 2.91
N TYR A 117 -53.41 15.68 3.29
CA TYR A 117 -53.34 15.09 4.64
C TYR A 117 -51.98 14.48 4.96
N TYR A 118 -51.30 13.89 3.98
CA TYR A 118 -49.95 13.36 4.15
C TYR A 118 -48.91 14.47 4.45
N PHE A 119 -49.00 15.60 3.76
CA PHE A 119 -48.06 16.71 3.93
C PHE A 119 -48.41 17.65 5.10
N SER A 120 -49.63 17.59 5.63
CA SER A 120 -50.08 18.43 6.74
C SER A 120 -50.94 17.66 7.74
N PRO A 121 -50.38 16.62 8.41
CA PRO A 121 -51.12 15.84 9.41
C PRO A 121 -51.54 16.69 10.62
N GLU A 122 -50.76 17.72 10.97
CA GLU A 122 -51.01 18.61 12.12
C GLU A 122 -52.20 19.56 11.92
N LYS A 123 -52.59 19.84 10.67
CA LYS A 123 -53.69 20.78 10.34
C LYS A 123 -55.03 20.08 10.10
N ALA A 124 -55.04 18.74 10.13
CA ALA A 124 -56.24 17.93 9.95
C ALA A 124 -57.14 17.88 11.20
N GLN A 125 -56.61 18.21 12.39
CA GLN A 125 -57.34 18.23 13.67
C GLN A 125 -58.09 19.53 13.95
N GLY A 126 -57.98 20.53 13.07
CA GLY A 126 -58.77 21.76 13.14
C GLY A 126 -60.05 21.65 12.29
N ASP A 127 -61.19 21.44 12.94
CA ASP A 127 -62.51 21.19 12.32
C ASP A 127 -63.13 22.33 11.48
N ALA A 128 -62.39 23.40 11.17
CA ALA A 128 -62.97 24.63 10.61
C ALA A 128 -62.68 24.91 9.12
N GLU A 129 -61.81 24.14 8.46
CA GLU A 129 -61.48 24.40 7.05
C GLU A 129 -62.44 23.68 6.11
N SER A 130 -63.22 24.44 5.31
CA SER A 130 -64.02 23.88 4.22
C SER A 130 -63.16 23.06 3.27
N ASP A 131 -63.69 21.94 2.76
CA ASP A 131 -63.00 21.08 1.79
C ASP A 131 -62.57 21.85 0.53
N ALA A 132 -63.29 22.92 0.16
CA ALA A 132 -62.89 23.82 -0.92
C ALA A 132 -61.59 24.59 -0.61
N LEU A 133 -61.39 25.02 0.64
CA LEU A 133 -60.16 25.68 1.08
C LEU A 133 -59.00 24.68 1.16
N ARG A 134 -59.27 23.44 1.58
CA ARG A 134 -58.29 22.34 1.61
C ARG A 134 -57.84 21.95 0.21
N LEU A 135 -58.76 21.88 -0.76
CA LEU A 135 -58.44 21.67 -2.17
C LEU A 135 -57.63 22.82 -2.76
N ALA A 136 -57.98 24.08 -2.46
CA ALA A 136 -57.20 25.23 -2.88
C ALA A 136 -55.76 25.22 -2.32
N LYS A 137 -55.57 24.73 -1.10
CA LYS A 137 -54.25 24.52 -0.50
C LYS A 137 -53.51 23.31 -1.10
N ALA A 138 -54.21 22.22 -1.40
CA ALA A 138 -53.66 21.07 -2.11
C ALA A 138 -53.14 21.47 -3.49
N CYS A 139 -53.84 22.38 -4.19
CA CYS A 139 -53.36 22.94 -5.44
C CYS A 139 -52.06 23.74 -5.29
N ARG A 140 -51.75 24.32 -4.13
CA ARG A 140 -50.48 25.02 -3.85
C ARG A 140 -49.37 24.11 -3.32
N LEU A 141 -49.69 22.85 -3.00
CA LEU A 141 -48.72 21.90 -2.44
C LEU A 141 -47.52 21.69 -3.35
N HIS A 142 -47.71 21.71 -4.67
CA HIS A 142 -46.61 21.56 -5.63
C HIS A 142 -45.56 22.69 -5.53
N GLU A 143 -45.96 23.89 -5.11
CA GLU A 143 -45.05 25.02 -4.88
C GLU A 143 -44.22 24.79 -3.62
N LEU A 144 -44.85 24.30 -2.55
CA LEU A 144 -44.17 23.93 -1.30
C LEU A 144 -43.17 22.79 -1.52
N VAL A 145 -43.58 21.72 -2.22
CA VAL A 145 -42.69 20.60 -2.55
C VAL A 145 -41.53 21.06 -3.41
N ARG A 146 -41.77 21.96 -4.38
CA ARG A 146 -40.70 22.54 -5.19
C ARG A 146 -39.74 23.39 -4.35
N ALA A 147 -40.25 24.19 -3.43
CA ALA A 147 -39.43 25.01 -2.53
C ALA A 147 -38.56 24.13 -1.61
N GLU A 148 -39.14 23.10 -1.01
CA GLU A 148 -38.39 22.11 -0.20
C GLU A 148 -37.34 21.38 -1.03
N GLN A 149 -37.69 20.95 -2.25
CA GLN A 149 -36.74 20.31 -3.15
C GLN A 149 -35.56 21.23 -3.50
N GLN A 150 -35.82 22.52 -3.74
CA GLN A 150 -34.78 23.52 -3.98
C GLN A 150 -33.94 23.79 -2.72
N ALA A 151 -34.55 23.82 -1.54
CA ALA A 151 -33.85 23.97 -0.27
C ALA A 151 -32.91 22.79 0.00
N VAL A 152 -33.38 21.56 -0.22
CA VAL A 152 -32.56 20.34 -0.10
C VAL A 152 -31.42 20.34 -1.10
N GLN A 153 -31.68 20.70 -2.37
CA GLN A 153 -30.63 20.81 -3.39
C GLN A 153 -29.59 21.88 -3.04
N GLY A 154 -30.03 23.05 -2.57
CA GLY A 154 -29.16 24.12 -2.10
C GLY A 154 -28.34 23.71 -0.88
N GLY A 155 -28.94 22.98 0.06
CA GLY A 155 -28.25 22.41 1.22
C GLY A 155 -27.19 21.38 0.82
N ALA A 156 -27.51 20.50 -0.13
CA ALA A 156 -26.56 19.51 -0.65
C ALA A 156 -25.36 20.17 -1.34
N ALA A 157 -25.59 21.22 -2.14
CA ALA A 157 -24.51 22.00 -2.76
C ALA A 157 -23.61 22.64 -1.70
N ARG A 158 -24.18 23.28 -0.68
CA ARG A 158 -23.42 23.88 0.43
C ARG A 158 -22.60 22.84 1.22
N LEU A 159 -23.16 21.65 1.46
CA LEU A 159 -22.43 20.56 2.11
C LEU A 159 -21.25 20.08 1.26
N CYS A 160 -21.42 20.03 -0.06
CA CYS A 160 -20.34 19.70 -0.98
C CYS A 160 -19.21 20.73 -0.92
N GLU A 161 -19.56 22.03 -0.96
CA GLU A 161 -18.59 23.14 -0.83
C GLU A 161 -17.84 23.09 0.50
N LEU A 162 -18.56 22.89 1.61
CA LEU A 162 -17.96 22.75 2.94
C LEU A 162 -17.02 21.56 3.03
N ARG A 163 -17.36 20.43 2.41
CA ARG A 163 -16.49 19.25 2.37
C ARG A 163 -15.21 19.53 1.59
N ILE A 164 -15.30 20.15 0.42
CA ILE A 164 -14.13 20.53 -0.37
C ILE A 164 -13.25 21.50 0.42
N ALA A 165 -13.84 22.53 1.04
CA ALA A 165 -13.10 23.47 1.88
C ALA A 165 -12.39 22.76 3.05
N HIS A 166 -13.08 21.86 3.74
CA HIS A 166 -12.49 21.05 4.80
C HIS A 166 -11.31 20.20 4.29
N ASP A 167 -11.49 19.50 3.18
CA ASP A 167 -10.45 18.62 2.62
C ASP A 167 -9.22 19.42 2.17
N THR A 168 -9.42 20.60 1.59
CA THR A 168 -8.32 21.52 1.27
C THR A 168 -7.58 21.98 2.52
N HIS A 169 -8.30 22.32 3.60
CA HIS A 169 -7.71 22.73 4.87
C HIS A 169 -6.88 21.59 5.48
N VAL A 170 -7.41 20.37 5.54
CA VAL A 170 -6.67 19.18 6.00
C VAL A 170 -5.42 18.95 5.17
N SER A 171 -5.52 19.05 3.84
CA SER A 171 -4.36 18.92 2.95
C SER A 171 -3.28 19.96 3.23
N THR A 172 -3.65 21.23 3.48
CA THR A 172 -2.69 22.28 3.80
C THR A 172 -1.98 22.05 5.14
N HIS A 173 -2.71 21.60 6.17
CA HIS A 173 -2.12 21.27 7.47
C HIS A 173 -1.16 20.10 7.39
N LEU A 174 -1.55 19.03 6.68
CA LEU A 174 -0.68 17.87 6.47
C LEU A 174 0.60 18.25 5.73
N LYS A 175 0.52 19.08 4.68
CA LYS A 175 1.70 19.58 3.96
C LYS A 175 2.62 20.40 4.87
N THR A 176 2.04 21.25 5.71
CA THR A 176 2.81 22.08 6.65
C THR A 176 3.51 21.20 7.70
N LEU A 177 2.82 20.18 8.21
CA LEU A 177 3.38 19.22 9.15
C LEU A 177 4.51 18.38 8.51
N GLN A 178 4.34 17.95 7.27
CA GLN A 178 5.39 17.26 6.52
C GLN A 178 6.62 18.16 6.33
N ALA A 179 6.41 19.43 5.98
CA ALA A 179 7.50 20.39 5.84
C ALA A 179 8.25 20.62 7.17
N SER A 180 7.52 20.79 8.28
CA SER A 180 8.16 20.95 9.60
C SER A 180 8.89 19.69 10.05
N THR A 181 8.35 18.50 9.77
CA THR A 181 9.01 17.23 10.06
C THR A 181 10.30 17.06 9.26
N ALA A 182 10.29 17.39 7.97
CA ALA A 182 11.50 17.35 7.14
C ALA A 182 12.59 18.31 7.63
N VAL A 183 12.21 19.50 8.10
CA VAL A 183 13.16 20.44 8.72
C VAL A 183 13.76 19.86 9.99
N LEU A 184 12.93 19.26 10.86
CA LEU A 184 13.42 18.60 12.08
C LEU A 184 14.36 17.42 11.77
N GLU A 185 14.04 16.61 10.76
CA GLU A 185 14.91 15.52 10.30
C GLU A 185 16.26 16.05 9.81
N LYS A 186 16.26 17.11 9.02
CA LYS A 186 17.50 17.75 8.55
C LYS A 186 18.32 18.28 9.73
N MET A 187 17.70 18.99 10.67
CA MET A 187 18.37 19.47 11.87
C MET A 187 18.94 18.31 12.72
N LEU A 188 18.21 17.21 12.84
CA LEU A 188 18.69 16.03 13.54
C LEU A 188 19.88 15.38 12.83
N GLN A 189 19.85 15.26 11.50
CA GLN A 189 20.96 14.73 10.73
C GLN A 189 22.19 15.62 10.88
N ASP A 190 22.05 16.93 10.64
CA ASP A 190 23.13 17.90 10.71
C ASP A 190 23.74 17.94 12.14
N HIS A 191 22.92 18.06 13.18
CA HIS A 191 23.41 18.18 14.55
C HIS A 191 23.91 16.87 15.15
N ARG A 192 23.27 15.72 14.88
CA ARG A 192 23.74 14.44 15.42
C ARG A 192 25.03 14.00 14.74
N LEU A 193 25.12 14.10 13.41
CA LEU A 193 26.34 13.71 12.69
C LEU A 193 27.49 14.65 13.01
N SER A 194 27.27 15.98 13.04
CA SER A 194 28.33 16.94 13.36
C SER A 194 28.83 16.78 14.79
N ARG A 195 27.95 16.76 15.80
CA ARG A 195 28.38 16.59 17.21
C ARG A 195 29.04 15.25 17.45
N GLN A 196 28.58 14.19 16.78
CA GLN A 196 29.18 12.87 16.92
C GLN A 196 30.57 12.84 16.28
N ALA A 197 30.75 13.42 15.10
CA ALA A 197 32.06 13.56 14.47
C ALA A 197 33.03 14.38 15.33
N GLU A 198 32.58 15.50 15.92
CA GLU A 198 33.38 16.30 16.86
C GLU A 198 33.76 15.51 18.11
N SER A 199 32.81 14.79 18.72
CA SER A 199 33.05 13.94 19.88
C SER A 199 34.07 12.84 19.57
N ASP A 200 33.93 12.19 18.42
CA ASP A 200 34.80 11.10 18.00
C ASP A 200 36.20 11.62 17.63
N ALA A 201 36.32 12.81 17.03
CA ALA A 201 37.61 13.46 16.80
C ALA A 201 38.37 13.71 18.10
N VAL A 202 37.69 14.22 19.15
CA VAL A 202 38.30 14.44 20.47
C VAL A 202 38.72 13.11 21.11
N LYS A 203 37.89 12.06 21.03
CA LYS A 203 38.23 10.72 21.55
C LYS A 203 39.44 10.14 20.84
N VAL A 204 39.50 10.24 19.51
CA VAL A 204 40.64 9.76 18.71
C VAL A 204 41.91 10.49 19.11
N ALA A 205 41.88 11.82 19.20
CA ALA A 205 43.04 12.61 19.64
C ALA A 205 43.50 12.20 21.06
N TYR A 206 42.57 12.00 21.99
CA TYR A 206 42.86 11.53 23.33
C TYR A 206 43.51 10.12 23.32
N LEU A 207 42.96 9.18 22.56
CA LEU A 207 43.50 7.82 22.45
C LEU A 207 44.87 7.80 21.78
N GLN A 208 45.09 8.63 20.76
CA GLN A 208 46.39 8.80 20.11
C GLN A 208 47.44 9.33 21.10
N ALA A 209 47.10 10.36 21.89
CA ALA A 209 47.98 10.89 22.92
C ALA A 209 48.31 9.85 24.00
N LYS A 210 47.30 9.09 24.43
CA LYS A 210 47.46 7.97 25.39
C LYS A 210 48.37 6.88 24.83
N HIS A 211 48.17 6.48 23.58
CA HIS A 211 49.00 5.48 22.91
C HIS A 211 50.46 5.95 22.79
N LYS A 212 50.68 7.19 22.33
CA LYS A 212 52.03 7.78 22.23
C LYS A 212 52.73 7.79 23.59
N THR A 213 52.00 8.14 24.65
CA THR A 213 52.52 8.10 26.03
C THR A 213 52.90 6.68 26.44
N MET A 214 52.07 5.68 26.12
CA MET A 214 52.37 4.28 26.42
C MET A 214 53.61 3.78 25.67
N CYS A 215 53.76 4.12 24.39
CA CYS A 215 54.97 3.78 23.61
C CYS A 215 56.23 4.40 24.24
N LEU A 216 56.16 5.66 24.66
CA LEU A 216 57.28 6.32 25.35
C LEU A 216 57.60 5.65 26.68
N LYS A 217 56.58 5.26 27.46
CA LYS A 217 56.77 4.50 28.71
C LYS A 217 57.46 3.16 28.44
N LEU A 218 56.99 2.39 27.47
CA LEU A 218 57.62 1.12 27.09
C LEU A 218 59.08 1.30 26.69
N ARG A 219 59.39 2.35 25.91
CA ARG A 219 60.77 2.64 25.50
C ARG A 219 61.65 3.05 26.68
N LEU A 220 61.09 3.77 27.65
CA LEU A 220 61.79 4.14 28.87
C LEU A 220 62.12 2.90 29.72
N GLU A 221 61.17 1.97 29.88
CA GLU A 221 61.42 0.70 30.58
C GLU A 221 62.48 -0.15 29.86
N GLU A 222 62.46 -0.22 28.53
CA GLU A 222 63.49 -0.92 27.76
C GLU A 222 64.89 -0.33 28.01
N LEU A 223 65.01 1.00 27.99
CA LEU A 223 66.28 1.68 28.30
C LEU A 223 66.70 1.46 29.75
N ASN A 224 65.75 1.43 30.69
CA ASN A 224 66.02 1.17 32.10
C ASN A 224 66.61 -0.23 32.28
N ILE A 225 66.01 -1.25 31.65
CA ILE A 225 66.55 -2.62 31.63
C ILE A 225 67.96 -2.65 31.01
N LEU A 226 68.21 -1.92 29.93
CA LEU A 226 69.54 -1.85 29.32
C LEU A 226 70.58 -1.22 30.26
N CYS A 227 70.23 -0.15 30.97
CA CYS A 227 71.09 0.49 31.96
C CYS A 227 71.38 -0.46 33.14
N ASP A 228 70.37 -1.18 33.63
CA ASP A 228 70.51 -2.13 34.75
C ASP A 228 71.33 -3.38 34.36
N THR A 229 71.17 -3.86 33.13
CA THR A 229 71.89 -5.03 32.60
C THR A 229 73.33 -4.70 32.25
N TYR A 230 73.59 -3.56 31.60
CA TYR A 230 74.93 -3.13 31.15
C TYR A 230 75.49 -2.01 32.03
N THR A 231 75.72 -2.30 33.30
CA THR A 231 76.46 -1.38 34.17
C THR A 231 77.90 -1.23 33.70
N LEU A 232 78.54 -0.09 34.05
CA LEU A 232 79.92 0.21 33.65
C LEU A 232 80.86 -0.95 33.98
N ASP A 233 80.75 -1.50 35.19
CA ASP A 233 81.57 -2.61 35.65
C ASP A 233 81.36 -3.89 34.82
N LYS A 234 80.10 -4.24 34.52
CA LYS A 234 79.78 -5.40 33.67
C LYS A 234 80.31 -5.22 32.26
N VAL A 235 80.19 -4.02 31.69
CA VAL A 235 80.74 -3.70 30.35
C VAL A 235 82.26 -3.78 30.35
N GLN A 236 82.94 -3.28 31.38
CA GLN A 236 84.39 -3.39 31.48
C GLN A 236 84.84 -4.85 31.63
N ALA A 237 84.14 -5.64 32.45
CA ALA A 237 84.39 -7.08 32.57
C ALA A 237 84.21 -7.80 31.22
N HIS A 238 83.12 -7.52 30.50
CA HIS A 238 82.90 -8.08 29.16
C HIS A 238 84.01 -7.67 28.17
N LYS A 239 84.53 -6.44 28.24
CA LYS A 239 85.67 -6.00 27.42
C LYS A 239 86.95 -6.76 27.75
N ILE A 240 87.19 -7.09 29.02
CA ILE A 240 88.36 -7.89 29.44
C ILE A 240 88.21 -9.32 28.92
N ILE A 241 87.07 -9.97 29.19
CA ILE A 241 86.76 -11.32 28.70
C ILE A 241 86.89 -11.40 27.18
N LYS A 242 86.35 -10.42 26.46
CA LYS A 242 86.47 -10.35 25.00
C LYS A 242 87.94 -10.28 24.55
N ARG A 243 88.75 -9.42 25.16
CA ARG A 243 90.18 -9.31 24.84
C ARG A 243 90.93 -10.61 25.10
N GLU A 244 90.68 -11.26 26.24
CA GLU A 244 91.31 -12.55 26.57
C GLU A 244 90.92 -13.65 25.60
N LEU A 245 89.62 -13.74 25.24
CA LEU A 245 89.14 -14.69 24.24
C LEU A 245 89.74 -14.42 22.85
N GLU A 246 89.87 -13.15 22.44
CA GLU A 246 90.50 -12.78 21.18
C GLU A 246 91.98 -13.19 21.15
N VAL A 247 92.71 -12.98 22.24
CA VAL A 247 94.11 -13.44 22.38
C VAL A 247 94.18 -14.96 22.34
N ALA A 248 93.35 -15.67 23.10
CA ALA A 248 93.31 -17.13 23.13
C ALA A 248 92.93 -17.73 21.77
N MET A 249 91.99 -17.12 21.05
CA MET A 249 91.65 -17.54 19.68
C MET A 249 92.81 -17.29 18.72
N ALA A 250 93.54 -16.18 18.85
CA ALA A 250 94.69 -15.88 17.99
C ALA A 250 95.85 -16.86 18.25
N THR A 251 96.15 -17.16 19.51
CA THR A 251 97.18 -18.15 19.86
C THR A 251 96.78 -19.55 19.40
N GLN A 252 95.53 -19.95 19.61
CA GLN A 252 95.02 -21.23 19.15
C GLN A 252 95.05 -21.35 17.63
N LYS A 253 94.68 -20.30 16.89
CA LYS A 253 94.80 -20.27 15.42
C LYS A 253 96.25 -20.38 14.96
N LYS A 254 97.17 -19.71 15.64
CA LYS A 254 98.61 -19.81 15.34
C LYS A 254 99.15 -21.21 15.59
N GLU A 255 98.74 -21.81 16.71
CA GLU A 255 99.14 -23.18 17.07
C GLU A 255 98.54 -24.21 16.11
N GLN A 256 97.27 -24.05 15.74
CA GLN A 256 96.63 -24.86 14.72
C GLN A 256 97.39 -24.73 13.38
N ALA A 257 97.73 -23.52 12.95
CA ALA A 257 98.51 -23.32 11.73
C ALA A 257 99.91 -23.96 11.82
N ARG A 258 100.57 -23.90 12.99
CA ARG A 258 101.87 -24.56 13.23
C ARG A 258 101.74 -26.08 13.10
N VAL A 259 100.81 -26.69 13.83
CA VAL A 259 100.60 -28.15 13.81
C VAL A 259 100.16 -28.63 12.42
N SER A 260 99.28 -27.88 11.74
CA SER A 260 98.90 -28.19 10.36
C SER A 260 100.09 -28.09 9.40
N GLY A 261 100.99 -27.12 9.60
CA GLY A 261 102.24 -27.01 8.84
C GLY A 261 103.21 -28.15 9.11
N GLU A 262 103.40 -28.55 10.37
CA GLU A 262 104.21 -29.72 10.74
C GLU A 262 103.63 -31.01 10.17
N LEU A 263 102.32 -31.21 10.27
CA LEU A 263 101.63 -32.35 9.67
C LEU A 263 101.79 -32.37 8.15
N ALA A 264 101.70 -31.21 7.49
CA ALA A 264 101.96 -31.09 6.05
C ALA A 264 103.41 -31.44 5.71
N ALA A 265 104.39 -30.99 6.51
CA ALA A 265 105.79 -31.37 6.36
C ALA A 265 106.00 -32.88 6.51
N TYR A 266 105.40 -33.53 7.52
CA TYR A 266 105.39 -34.99 7.63
C TYR A 266 104.73 -35.66 6.41
N GLY A 267 103.66 -35.09 5.87
CA GLY A 267 103.05 -35.55 4.61
C GLY A 267 104.00 -35.48 3.41
N THR A 268 104.94 -34.53 3.38
CA THR A 268 105.95 -34.43 2.31
C THR A 268 107.09 -35.45 2.41
N LEU A 269 107.29 -36.10 3.57
CA LEU A 269 108.29 -37.16 3.73
C LEU A 269 107.94 -38.45 2.96
N GLY A 270 106.74 -38.52 2.35
CA GLY A 270 106.44 -39.44 1.26
C GLY A 270 106.48 -40.94 1.61
N PRO A 271 106.40 -41.83 0.59
CA PRO A 271 106.25 -43.28 0.75
C PRO A 271 107.46 -43.95 1.41
N ASP A 272 108.63 -43.32 1.40
CA ASP A 272 109.83 -43.84 2.07
C ASP A 272 109.73 -43.75 3.60
N PHE A 273 109.08 -42.71 4.13
CA PHE A 273 108.78 -42.62 5.56
C PHE A 273 107.68 -43.59 5.97
N GLU A 274 106.63 -43.78 5.13
CA GLU A 274 105.63 -44.83 5.38
C GLU A 274 106.25 -46.23 5.40
N ARG A 275 107.19 -46.52 4.49
CA ARG A 275 107.95 -47.77 4.49
C ARG A 275 108.78 -47.91 5.77
N LEU A 276 109.49 -46.86 6.18
CA LEU A 276 110.28 -46.87 7.42
C LEU A 276 109.40 -47.06 8.68
N VAL A 277 108.22 -46.43 8.72
CA VAL A 277 107.26 -46.62 9.81
C VAL A 277 106.72 -48.05 9.82
N GLN A 278 106.40 -48.63 8.66
CA GLN A 278 106.00 -50.04 8.55
C GLN A 278 107.11 -51.01 8.97
N GLU A 279 108.35 -50.75 8.58
CA GLU A 279 109.51 -51.53 9.01
C GLU A 279 109.72 -51.42 10.52
N TYR A 280 109.60 -50.21 11.09
CA TYR A 280 109.72 -49.97 12.52
C TYR A 280 108.59 -50.66 13.31
N THR A 281 107.35 -50.62 12.84
CA THR A 281 106.22 -51.31 13.50
C THR A 281 106.39 -52.83 13.42
N GLN A 282 106.79 -53.38 12.27
CA GLN A 282 107.11 -54.80 12.14
C GLN A 282 108.26 -55.24 13.06
N LEU A 283 109.34 -54.45 13.14
CA LEU A 283 110.45 -54.69 14.06
C LEU A 283 110.00 -54.62 15.52
N ARG A 284 109.14 -53.66 15.87
CA ARG A 284 108.60 -53.52 17.22
C ARG A 284 107.72 -54.70 17.60
N ASP A 285 106.81 -55.10 16.72
CA ASP A 285 105.96 -56.29 16.90
C ASP A 285 106.80 -57.56 17.00
N ALA A 286 107.86 -57.70 16.19
CA ALA A 286 108.80 -58.81 16.27
C ALA A 286 109.61 -58.80 17.58
N ILE A 287 110.02 -57.63 18.07
CA ILE A 287 110.70 -57.47 19.37
C ILE A 287 109.72 -57.84 20.49
N ASP A 288 108.48 -57.39 20.42
CA ASP A 288 107.48 -57.68 21.45
C ASP A 288 107.06 -59.15 21.43
N ASN A 289 106.96 -59.79 20.25
CA ASN A 289 106.79 -61.24 20.10
C ASN A 289 108.00 -62.02 20.64
N LYS A 290 109.24 -61.60 20.35
CA LYS A 290 110.44 -62.25 20.91
C LYS A 290 110.52 -62.05 22.41
N LYS A 291 110.19 -60.87 22.94
CA LYS A 291 110.09 -60.61 24.39
C LYS A 291 108.98 -61.41 25.05
N TRP A 292 107.88 -61.64 24.34
CA TRP A 292 106.78 -62.50 24.78
C TRP A 292 107.23 -63.96 24.80
N ALA A 293 107.83 -64.46 23.71
CA ALA A 293 108.38 -65.81 23.63
C ALA A 293 109.47 -66.08 24.68
N LEU A 294 110.38 -65.12 24.92
CA LEU A 294 111.38 -65.21 25.99
C LEU A 294 110.74 -65.27 27.39
N ARG A 295 109.64 -64.55 27.61
CA ARG A 295 108.87 -64.63 28.86
C ARG A 295 108.21 -66.00 29.02
N GLU A 296 107.75 -66.59 27.93
CA GLU A 296 107.06 -67.89 27.95
C GLU A 296 108.03 -69.08 28.03
N PHE A 297 109.18 -69.04 27.35
CA PHE A 297 110.26 -70.01 27.57
C PHE A 297 110.83 -69.93 28.98
N ARG A 298 110.93 -68.74 29.60
CA ARG A 298 111.29 -68.61 31.01
C ARG A 298 110.24 -69.19 31.97
N LYS A 299 108.97 -69.26 31.56
CA LYS A 299 107.88 -69.87 32.35
C LYS A 299 107.79 -71.39 32.18
N ASN A 300 108.22 -71.95 31.05
CA ASN A 300 108.13 -73.39 30.74
C ASN A 300 109.46 -74.16 30.92
N ALA A 301 110.52 -73.51 31.43
CA ALA A 301 111.82 -74.10 31.77
C ALA A 301 112.12 -74.11 33.29
N ALA A 302 111.07 -73.91 34.10
CA ALA A 302 111.02 -74.08 35.56
C ALA A 302 109.79 -74.92 35.90
#